data_AF-A0A5N9EIS5-F1
#
_entry.id   AF-A0A5N9EIS5-F1
#
_cell.length_a   1.000
_cell.length_b   1.000
_cell.length_c   1.000
_cell.angle_alpha   90.00
_cell.angle_beta   90.00
_cell.angle_gamma   90.00
#
_symmetry.space_group_name_H-M   'P 1'
#
loop_
_entity.id
_entity.type
_entity.pdbx_description
1 polymer ?
#
loop_
_entity_poly.entity_id
_entity_poly.type
_entity_poly.pdbx_seq_one_letter_code
_entity_poly.pdbx_strand_id
1 'polypeptide(L)'
;MDLPAGAIRTVDISDAQRRLVCSGETFFGRQVGTLVYTFENGCITSVESQHHNDYVQSVPGIQTGDKDRIGELNLGVSPGLPNLPKYPESVPYFGYGDGVIWLSLGDNQESGGDVISSYHHWLFLTDATVKADGKTLIERGKLA
;
A
#
# COMPACT_ATOMS: atom_id res chain seq x y z
N MET A 1 -6.84 -18.58 5.12
CA MET A 1 -8.06 -18.28 4.33
C MET A 1 -8.78 -17.21 5.11
N ASP A 2 -8.87 -16.02 4.55
CA ASP A 2 -9.45 -14.86 5.23
C ASP A 2 -10.95 -14.82 4.96
N LEU A 3 -11.74 -14.65 6.02
CA LEU A 3 -13.19 -14.61 5.98
C LEU A 3 -13.68 -13.37 6.74
N PRO A 4 -14.43 -12.46 6.09
CA PRO A 4 -14.91 -12.53 4.71
C PRO A 4 -13.80 -12.32 3.67
N ALA A 5 -13.86 -13.07 2.57
CA ALA A 5 -13.02 -12.80 1.40
C ALA A 5 -13.50 -11.52 0.70
N GLY A 6 -12.60 -10.82 0.02
CA GLY A 6 -12.97 -9.57 -0.63
C GLY A 6 -11.85 -8.82 -1.32
N ALA A 7 -10.76 -9.49 -1.70
CA ALA A 7 -9.65 -8.83 -2.39
C ALA A 7 -9.17 -9.64 -3.59
N ILE A 8 -8.72 -8.93 -4.63
CA ILE A 8 -7.93 -9.45 -5.74
C ILE A 8 -6.53 -8.91 -5.58
N ARG A 9 -5.52 -9.75 -5.84
CA ARG A 9 -4.11 -9.41 -5.56
C ARG A 9 -3.17 -9.85 -6.67
N THR A 10 -2.06 -9.13 -6.80
CA THR A 10 -0.94 -9.47 -7.68
C THR A 10 0.39 -9.06 -7.05
N VAL A 11 1.43 -9.85 -7.33
CA VAL A 11 2.83 -9.57 -6.98
C VAL A 11 3.65 -9.13 -8.20
N ASP A 12 3.07 -9.15 -9.39
CA ASP A 12 3.74 -8.75 -10.63
C ASP A 12 3.75 -7.22 -10.80
N ILE A 13 4.64 -6.57 -10.06
CA ILE A 13 4.77 -5.10 -10.01
C ILE A 13 6.26 -4.75 -10.14
N SER A 14 6.73 -4.71 -11.38
CA SER A 14 8.17 -4.56 -11.67
C SER A 14 8.57 -3.18 -12.19
N ASP A 15 7.62 -2.35 -12.64
CA ASP A 15 7.89 -1.05 -13.27
C ASP A 15 7.10 0.09 -12.62
N ALA A 16 7.00 0.08 -11.29
CA ALA A 16 6.42 1.22 -10.57
C ALA A 16 7.32 2.45 -10.68
N GLN A 17 6.70 3.61 -10.90
CA GLN A 17 7.38 4.87 -11.17
C GLN A 17 6.71 6.02 -10.39
N ARG A 18 7.47 7.09 -10.16
CA ARG A 18 7.01 8.36 -9.56
C ARG A 18 6.66 8.22 -8.08
N ARG A 19 5.57 8.82 -7.62
CA ARG A 19 5.32 9.05 -6.19
C ARG A 19 4.06 8.36 -5.70
N LEU A 20 4.15 7.80 -4.50
CA LEU A 20 3.00 7.43 -3.67
C LEU A 20 2.96 8.38 -2.47
N VAL A 21 1.80 8.98 -2.23
CA VAL A 21 1.57 9.90 -1.12
C VAL A 21 0.48 9.31 -0.23
N CYS A 22 0.82 9.03 1.01
CA CYS A 22 -0.07 8.45 2.01
C CYS A 22 -0.18 9.40 3.20
N SER A 23 -1.40 9.82 3.53
CA SER A 23 -1.65 10.83 4.57
C SER A 23 -2.10 10.16 5.87
N GLY A 24 -1.72 10.73 7.02
CA GLY A 24 -2.20 10.26 8.32
C GLY A 24 -1.52 8.97 8.80
N GLU A 25 -0.32 8.68 8.31
CA GLU A 25 0.34 7.40 8.50
C GLU A 25 0.97 7.22 9.89
N THR A 26 0.92 5.98 10.35
CA THR A 26 1.69 5.49 11.49
C THR A 26 2.77 4.53 10.99
N PHE A 27 4.02 4.97 11.05
CA PHE A 27 5.16 4.21 10.60
C PHE A 27 5.82 3.49 11.77
N PHE A 28 5.78 2.15 11.79
CA PHE A 28 6.39 1.30 12.83
C PHE A 28 6.06 1.73 14.28
N GLY A 29 4.79 2.08 14.52
CA GLY A 29 4.29 2.47 15.84
C GLY A 29 4.43 3.95 16.18
N ARG A 30 4.93 4.79 15.25
CA ARG A 30 5.04 6.24 15.41
C ARG A 30 4.19 6.96 14.37
N GLN A 31 3.36 7.90 14.81
CA GLN A 31 2.61 8.78 13.90
C GLN A 31 3.59 9.72 13.18
N VAL A 32 3.60 9.72 11.85
CA VAL A 32 4.55 10.48 11.02
C VAL A 32 3.87 11.46 10.06
N GLY A 33 2.53 11.51 10.06
CA GLY A 33 1.76 12.37 9.18
C GLY A 33 1.79 11.85 7.75
N THR A 34 2.10 12.71 6.79
CA THR A 34 2.20 12.29 5.38
C THR A 34 3.51 11.55 5.11
N LEU A 35 3.44 10.36 4.51
CA LEU A 35 4.56 9.64 3.88
C LEU A 35 4.57 9.88 2.37
N VAL A 36 5.75 10.14 1.82
CA VAL A 36 5.98 10.27 0.37
C VAL A 36 7.05 9.28 -0.03
N TYR A 37 6.66 8.26 -0.81
CA TYR A 37 7.59 7.32 -1.43
C TYR A 37 7.87 7.74 -2.86
N THR A 38 9.12 7.61 -3.29
CA THR A 38 9.53 7.76 -4.69
C THR A 38 9.96 6.39 -5.24
N PHE A 39 9.47 6.07 -6.43
CA PHE A 39 9.75 4.83 -7.13
C PHE A 39 10.43 5.10 -8.47
N GLU A 40 11.45 4.30 -8.76
CA GLU A 40 12.09 4.20 -10.07
C GLU A 40 12.33 2.72 -10.39
N ASN A 41 11.87 2.28 -11.56
CA ASN A 41 12.05 0.91 -12.05
C ASN A 41 11.59 -0.17 -11.05
N GLY A 42 10.44 0.06 -10.40
CA GLY A 42 9.88 -0.85 -9.40
C GLY A 42 10.55 -0.83 -8.02
N CYS A 43 11.56 0.02 -7.81
CA CYS A 43 12.25 0.16 -6.53
C CYS A 43 11.93 1.48 -5.83
N ILE A 44 11.82 1.46 -4.51
CA ILE A 44 11.76 2.62 -3.64
C ILE A 44 13.14 3.28 -3.62
N THR A 45 13.25 4.49 -4.16
CA THR A 45 14.50 5.27 -4.16
C THR A 45 14.55 6.25 -2.99
N SER A 46 13.39 6.69 -2.50
CA SER A 46 13.28 7.49 -1.28
C SER A 46 11.95 7.29 -0.58
N VAL A 47 11.95 7.53 0.72
CA VAL A 47 10.75 7.72 1.54
C VAL A 47 10.98 8.97 2.36
N GLU A 48 10.00 9.86 2.48
CA GLU A 48 10.07 11.05 3.33
C GLU A 48 8.81 11.12 4.20
N SER A 49 8.90 11.76 5.38
CA SER A 49 7.74 12.00 6.21
C SER A 49 7.58 13.46 6.65
N GLN A 50 6.32 13.86 6.82
CA GLN A 50 5.95 15.19 7.32
C GLN A 50 6.47 15.43 8.75
N HIS A 51 6.45 14.39 9.58
CA HIS A 51 6.91 14.44 10.96
C HIS A 51 7.89 13.29 11.22
N HIS A 52 8.89 13.55 12.06
CA HIS A 52 9.89 12.56 12.46
C HIS A 52 10.65 11.92 11.27
N ASN A 53 11.02 12.71 10.26
CA ASN A 53 11.70 12.19 9.07
C ASN A 53 12.97 11.41 9.40
N ASP A 54 13.79 11.88 10.35
CA ASP A 54 15.01 11.16 10.76
C ASP A 54 14.72 9.72 11.24
N TYR A 55 13.58 9.50 11.90
CA TYR A 55 13.14 8.17 12.31
C TYR A 55 12.81 7.31 11.08
N VAL A 56 12.02 7.84 10.14
CA VAL A 56 11.68 7.16 8.90
C VAL A 56 12.92 6.83 8.07
N GLN A 57 13.86 7.77 7.94
CA GLN A 57 15.14 7.57 7.23
C GLN A 57 16.01 6.48 7.86
N SER A 58 15.91 6.27 9.17
CA SER A 58 16.72 5.26 9.88
C SER A 58 16.24 3.82 9.67
N VAL A 59 14.95 3.62 9.38
CA VAL A 59 14.36 2.28 9.29
C VAL A 59 14.96 1.46 8.16
N PRO A 60 15.15 1.96 6.92
CA PRO A 60 15.79 1.18 5.87
C PRO A 60 17.17 0.62 6.23
N GLY A 61 17.92 1.29 7.11
CA GLY A 61 19.26 0.87 7.53
C GLY A 61 19.29 -0.35 8.47
N ILE A 62 18.16 -0.72 9.07
CA ILE A 62 18.04 -1.89 9.96
C ILE A 62 17.30 -3.06 9.31
N GLN A 63 16.87 -2.91 8.05
CA GLN A 63 16.16 -3.94 7.31
C GLN A 63 17.11 -4.68 6.37
N THR A 64 16.79 -5.93 6.04
CA THR A 64 17.58 -6.81 5.19
C THR A 64 16.77 -7.29 3.98
N GLY A 65 17.47 -7.82 2.97
CA GLY A 65 16.85 -8.33 1.75
C GLY A 65 16.30 -7.22 0.85
N ASP A 66 15.27 -7.56 0.10
CA ASP A 66 14.65 -6.75 -0.96
C ASP A 66 13.69 -5.67 -0.41
N LYS A 67 14.15 -4.94 0.62
CA LYS A 67 13.37 -3.94 1.37
C LYS A 67 12.91 -2.73 0.57
N ASP A 68 13.46 -2.53 -0.62
CA ASP A 68 13.14 -1.45 -1.55
C ASP A 68 12.13 -1.86 -2.62
N ARG A 69 11.58 -3.08 -2.58
CA ARG A 69 10.63 -3.56 -3.58
C ARG A 69 9.18 -3.36 -3.14
N ILE A 70 8.28 -3.31 -4.11
CA ILE A 70 6.85 -3.47 -3.86
C ILE A 70 6.58 -4.97 -3.71
N GLY A 71 5.92 -5.36 -2.63
CA GLY A 71 5.57 -6.75 -2.37
C GLY A 71 4.32 -7.17 -3.12
N GLU A 72 3.24 -6.41 -2.97
CA GLU A 72 1.91 -6.79 -3.47
C GLU A 72 1.01 -5.57 -3.69
N LEU A 73 0.16 -5.66 -4.72
CA LEU A 73 -0.98 -4.77 -4.93
C LEU A 73 -2.26 -5.56 -4.74
N ASN A 74 -3.09 -5.09 -3.82
CA ASN A 74 -4.41 -5.60 -3.52
C ASN A 74 -5.46 -4.56 -3.87
N LEU A 75 -6.58 -5.05 -4.43
CA LEU A 75 -7.79 -4.29 -4.66
C LEU A 75 -8.92 -4.94 -3.89
N GLY A 76 -9.49 -4.20 -2.95
CA GLY A 76 -10.71 -4.57 -2.25
C GLY A 76 -11.92 -4.51 -3.18
N VAL A 77 -12.69 -5.59 -3.19
CA VAL A 77 -13.82 -5.82 -4.10
C VAL A 77 -15.09 -6.26 -3.36
N SER A 78 -15.14 -6.11 -2.03
CA SER A 78 -16.31 -6.49 -1.25
C SER A 78 -17.29 -5.32 -1.05
N PRO A 79 -18.42 -5.26 -1.78
CA PRO A 79 -19.44 -4.23 -1.58
C PRO A 79 -20.14 -4.33 -0.21
N GLY A 80 -20.04 -5.49 0.46
CA GLY A 80 -20.54 -5.68 1.82
C GLY A 80 -19.68 -5.00 2.90
N LEU A 81 -18.51 -4.48 2.52
CA LEU A 81 -17.57 -3.76 3.38
C LEU A 81 -17.35 -2.35 2.82
N PRO A 82 -18.35 -1.45 2.88
CA PRO A 82 -18.22 -0.13 2.30
C PRO A 82 -17.21 0.72 3.08
N ASN A 83 -16.49 1.59 2.36
CA ASN A 83 -15.75 2.68 2.99
C ASN A 83 -16.70 3.56 3.81
N LEU A 84 -16.22 4.06 4.95
CA LEU A 84 -17.00 4.91 5.86
C LEU A 84 -16.59 6.36 5.63
N PRO A 85 -17.37 7.20 4.91
CA PRO A 85 -16.92 8.54 4.52
C PRO A 85 -16.66 9.48 5.70
N LYS A 86 -17.28 9.22 6.86
CA LYS A 86 -17.04 9.95 8.11
C LYS A 86 -15.73 9.58 8.80
N TYR A 87 -15.12 8.47 8.37
CA TYR A 87 -13.90 7.88 8.94
C TYR A 87 -12.99 7.45 7.78
N PRO A 88 -12.45 8.39 6.98
CA PRO A 88 -11.67 8.07 5.78
C PRO A 88 -10.38 7.30 6.09
N GLU A 89 -9.86 7.41 7.32
CA GLU A 89 -8.71 6.65 7.83
C GLU A 89 -9.09 5.24 8.29
N SER A 90 -10.38 4.92 8.41
CA SER A 90 -10.81 3.56 8.75
C SER A 90 -10.68 2.65 7.55
N VAL A 91 -9.81 1.66 7.65
CA VAL A 91 -9.63 0.62 6.65
C VAL A 91 -10.62 -0.51 6.91
N PRO A 92 -11.59 -0.78 6.00
CA PRO A 92 -12.51 -1.90 6.17
C PRO A 92 -11.76 -3.22 6.06
N TYR A 93 -11.81 -4.05 7.12
CA TYR A 93 -11.33 -5.43 7.19
C TYR A 93 -10.14 -5.75 6.26
N PHE A 94 -8.91 -5.48 6.72
CA PHE A 94 -7.66 -5.72 5.98
C PHE A 94 -7.60 -5.09 4.57
N GLY A 95 -8.41 -4.05 4.31
CA GLY A 95 -8.47 -3.38 3.01
C GLY A 95 -9.31 -4.12 1.96
N TYR A 96 -10.17 -5.04 2.38
CA TYR A 96 -11.01 -5.82 1.46
C TYR A 96 -12.29 -5.07 1.06
N GLY A 97 -12.49 -3.88 1.62
CA GLY A 97 -13.61 -3.02 1.32
C GLY A 97 -13.65 -2.57 -0.13
N ASP A 98 -14.87 -2.25 -0.59
CA ASP A 98 -15.13 -1.76 -1.95
C ASP A 98 -14.19 -0.62 -2.34
N GLY A 99 -13.36 -0.84 -3.36
CA GLY A 99 -12.49 0.18 -3.95
C GLY A 99 -11.29 0.58 -3.10
N VAL A 100 -10.97 -0.16 -2.04
CA VAL A 100 -9.77 0.08 -1.22
C VAL A 100 -8.54 -0.48 -1.93
N ILE A 101 -7.48 0.30 -2.00
CA ILE A 101 -6.16 -0.19 -2.45
C ILE A 101 -5.32 -0.51 -1.24
N TRP A 102 -4.71 -1.69 -1.24
CA TRP A 102 -3.68 -2.05 -0.28
C TRP A 102 -2.39 -2.36 -1.02
N LEU A 103 -1.34 -1.60 -0.75
CA LEU A 103 -0.01 -1.82 -1.27
C LEU A 103 0.89 -2.33 -0.14
N SER A 104 1.54 -3.48 -0.33
CA SER A 104 2.60 -3.93 0.56
C SER A 104 3.97 -3.57 -0.02
N LEU A 105 4.90 -3.20 0.86
CA LEU A 105 6.30 -2.94 0.52
C LEU A 105 7.19 -3.98 1.21
N GLY A 106 8.21 -4.46 0.51
CA GLY A 106 9.12 -5.51 0.94
C GLY A 106 8.53 -6.90 0.73
N ASP A 107 8.62 -7.76 1.75
CA ASP A 107 8.40 -9.20 1.62
C ASP A 107 7.02 -9.58 1.04
N ASN A 108 7.01 -10.54 0.11
CA ASN A 108 5.78 -11.07 -0.49
C ASN A 108 5.71 -12.60 -0.57
N GLN A 109 6.46 -13.30 0.30
CA GLN A 109 6.50 -14.77 0.25
C GLN A 109 5.14 -15.41 0.56
N GLU A 110 4.33 -14.79 1.43
CA GLU A 110 2.98 -15.28 1.77
C GLU A 110 2.02 -15.31 0.57
N SER A 111 2.33 -14.52 -0.46
CA SER A 111 1.59 -14.44 -1.71
C SER A 111 2.25 -15.20 -2.87
N GLY A 112 3.33 -15.92 -2.58
CA GLY A 112 4.06 -16.73 -3.56
C GLY A 112 4.99 -15.92 -4.47
N GLY A 113 5.33 -14.68 -4.11
CA GLY A 113 6.33 -13.89 -4.82
C GLY A 113 7.77 -14.27 -4.47
N ASP A 114 8.72 -13.64 -5.15
CA ASP A 114 10.17 -13.89 -5.04
C ASP A 114 10.92 -12.82 -4.21
N VAL A 115 10.21 -11.81 -3.70
CA VAL A 115 10.79 -10.71 -2.91
C VAL A 115 10.92 -11.17 -1.46
N ILE A 116 12.16 -11.29 -0.98
CA ILE A 116 12.46 -11.75 0.38
C ILE A 116 13.08 -10.61 1.17
N SER A 117 12.42 -10.20 2.25
CA SER A 117 12.82 -9.00 2.99
C SER A 117 12.41 -9.06 4.46
N SER A 118 13.18 -8.42 5.35
CA SER A 118 12.70 -8.21 6.73
C SER A 118 11.72 -7.03 6.83
N TYR A 119 11.74 -6.14 5.83
CA TYR A 119 10.82 -5.03 5.72
C TYR A 119 9.47 -5.53 5.20
N HIS A 120 8.42 -5.12 5.90
CA HIS A 120 7.04 -5.36 5.50
C HIS A 120 6.20 -4.18 5.99
N HIS A 121 5.61 -3.43 5.07
CA HIS A 121 4.79 -2.26 5.40
C HIS A 121 3.55 -2.19 4.52
N TRP A 122 2.38 -1.98 5.13
CA TRP A 122 1.10 -1.89 4.44
C TRP A 122 0.64 -0.46 4.35
N LEU A 123 0.27 -0.05 3.16
CA LEU A 123 -0.29 1.27 2.86
C LEU A 123 -1.68 1.07 2.29
N PHE A 124 -2.65 1.83 2.82
CA PHE A 124 -4.04 1.74 2.41
C PHE A 124 -4.49 3.06 1.77
N LEU A 125 -5.10 2.98 0.59
CA LEU A 125 -5.70 4.12 -0.09
C LEU A 125 -7.20 3.89 -0.21
N THR A 126 -7.99 4.69 0.51
CA THR A 126 -9.45 4.56 0.60
C THR A 126 -10.21 5.49 -0.34
N ASP A 127 -9.52 6.41 -1.02
CA ASP A 127 -10.10 7.40 -1.97
C ASP A 127 -9.32 7.48 -3.30
N ALA A 128 -8.60 6.41 -3.66
CA ALA A 128 -7.83 6.38 -4.90
C ALA A 128 -8.74 6.22 -6.13
N THR A 129 -8.25 6.68 -7.29
CA THR A 129 -8.77 6.31 -8.61
C THR A 129 -7.75 5.43 -9.30
N VAL A 130 -8.16 4.24 -9.76
CA VAL A 130 -7.31 3.27 -10.45
C VAL A 130 -7.76 3.08 -11.88
N LYS A 131 -6.79 3.12 -12.80
CA LYS A 131 -7.00 2.84 -14.21
C LYS A 131 -6.06 1.74 -14.68
N ALA A 132 -6.59 0.80 -15.46
CA ALA A 132 -5.82 -0.19 -16.19
C ALA A 132 -6.06 0.03 -17.69
N ASP A 133 -4.99 0.24 -18.46
CA ASP A 133 -5.05 0.50 -19.91
C ASP A 133 -6.07 1.59 -20.32
N GLY A 134 -6.17 2.64 -19.49
CA GLY A 134 -7.11 3.75 -19.70
C GLY A 134 -8.54 3.49 -19.22
N LYS A 135 -8.91 2.26 -18.84
CA LYS A 135 -10.20 1.93 -18.24
C LYS A 135 -10.18 2.18 -16.74
N THR A 136 -11.13 2.97 -16.25
CA THR A 136 -11.34 3.14 -14.80
C THR A 136 -11.86 1.84 -14.19
N LEU A 137 -11.17 1.36 -13.15
CA LEU A 137 -11.59 0.21 -12.34
C LEU A 137 -12.13 0.65 -10.98
N ILE A 138 -11.52 1.70 -10.40
CA ILE A 138 -11.94 2.32 -9.15
C ILE A 138 -12.00 3.82 -9.37
N GLU A 139 -13.07 4.45 -8.92
CA GLU A 139 -13.28 5.89 -8.98
C GLU A 139 -13.52 6.42 -7.56
N ARG A 140 -12.54 7.15 -7.00
CA ARG A 140 -12.62 7.73 -5.66
C ARG A 140 -13.03 6.71 -4.59
N GLY A 141 -12.28 5.62 -4.49
CA GLY A 141 -12.48 4.59 -3.48
C GLY A 141 -13.74 3.75 -3.65
N LYS A 142 -14.25 3.61 -4.87
CA LYS A 142 -15.40 2.75 -5.21
C LYS A 142 -15.15 2.00 -6.51
N LEU A 143 -15.54 0.74 -6.58
CA LEU A 143 -15.52 0.00 -7.84
C LEU A 143 -16.40 0.70 -8.90
N ALA A 144 -15.90 0.77 -10.14
CA ALA A 144 -16.55 1.40 -11.28
C ALA A 144 -17.49 0.46 -12.05
#